data_AF-A0A8K0FMS5-F1
#
_entry.id   AF-A0A8K0FMS5-F1
#
_cell.length_a   1.000
_cell.length_b   1.000
_cell.length_c   1.000
_cell.angle_alpha   90.00
_cell.angle_beta   90.00
_cell.angle_gamma   90.00
#
_symmetry.space_group_name_H-M   'P 1'
#
loop_
_entity.id
_entity.type
_entity.pdbx_description
1 polymer ?
#
loop_
_entity_poly.entity_id
_entity_poly.type
_entity_poly.pdbx_seq_one_letter_code
_entity_poly.pdbx_strand_id
1 'polypeptide(L)'
;LHHTPSRFHINLRAGPGGDVLLHFNPRLDNGVVVRNSLLGGDWGAEELDLPYNPFQRGRYFDLSIRCGNHRFKVFAEGQPLC
;
A
#
# COMPACT_ATOMS: atom_id res chain seq x y z
N LEU A 1 -9.43 3.18 -26.63
CA LEU A 1 -8.25 3.65 -25.88
C LEU A 1 -8.04 2.71 -24.70
N HIS A 2 -7.02 1.85 -24.73
CA HIS A 2 -6.73 0.97 -23.59
C HIS A 2 -6.16 1.83 -22.46
N HIS A 3 -6.94 2.05 -21.41
CA HIS A 3 -6.45 2.72 -20.22
C HIS A 3 -5.45 1.80 -19.51
N THR A 4 -4.17 2.17 -19.55
CA THR A 4 -3.16 1.51 -18.73
C THR A 4 -3.42 1.85 -17.27
N PRO A 5 -3.48 0.87 -16.36
CA PRO A 5 -3.73 1.15 -14.95
C PRO A 5 -2.59 2.02 -14.39
N SER A 6 -2.93 3.09 -13.68
CA SER A 6 -1.99 4.06 -13.08
C SER A 6 -1.70 3.80 -11.61
N ARG A 7 -2.61 3.11 -10.90
CA ARG A 7 -2.48 2.78 -9.48
C ARG A 7 -3.44 1.68 -9.07
N PHE A 8 -3.18 1.09 -7.91
CA PHE A 8 -4.16 0.33 -7.14
C PHE A 8 -3.98 0.66 -5.66
N HIS A 9 -4.92 0.25 -4.82
CA HIS A 9 -4.74 0.35 -3.37
C HIS A 9 -5.32 -0.86 -2.63
N ILE A 10 -4.73 -1.14 -1.48
CA ILE A 10 -5.21 -2.11 -0.50
C ILE A 10 -5.52 -1.34 0.78
N ASN A 11 -6.74 -1.47 1.29
CA ASN A 11 -7.16 -0.85 2.54
C ASN A 11 -7.46 -1.94 3.57
N LEU A 12 -6.83 -1.86 4.74
CA LEU A 12 -7.28 -2.56 5.95
C LEU A 12 -8.13 -1.60 6.78
N ARG A 13 -9.40 -1.94 6.99
CA ARG A 13 -10.39 -1.07 7.63
C ARG A 13 -10.86 -1.60 8.97
N ALA A 14 -11.20 -0.68 9.88
CA ALA A 14 -11.89 -0.97 11.13
C ALA A 14 -13.40 -1.23 10.91
N GLY A 15 -13.70 -2.24 10.09
CA GLY A 15 -15.08 -2.59 9.70
C GLY A 15 -15.63 -1.78 8.52
N PRO A 16 -16.87 -2.08 8.08
CA PRO A 16 -17.52 -1.38 6.98
C PRO A 16 -17.69 0.11 7.28
N GLY A 17 -17.20 0.97 6.39
CA GLY A 17 -17.28 2.43 6.56
C GLY A 17 -16.36 3.02 7.65
N GLY A 18 -15.63 2.18 8.40
CA GLY A 18 -14.69 2.63 9.42
C GLY A 18 -13.38 3.17 8.86
N ASP A 19 -12.55 3.63 9.78
CA ASP A 19 -11.20 4.16 9.54
C ASP A 19 -10.34 3.20 8.70
N VAL A 20 -9.44 3.77 7.90
CA VAL A 20 -8.42 3.02 7.16
C VAL A 20 -7.17 2.96 8.02
N LEU A 21 -6.96 1.82 8.67
CA LEU A 21 -5.80 1.58 9.54
C LEU A 21 -4.50 1.43 8.73
N LEU A 22 -4.61 0.91 7.51
CA LEU A 22 -3.54 0.85 6.53
C LEU A 22 -4.10 1.12 5.15
N HIS A 23 -3.65 2.21 4.54
CA HIS A 23 -3.78 2.48 3.12
C HIS A 23 -2.45 2.18 2.46
N PHE A 24 -2.42 1.21 1.56
CA PHE A 24 -1.24 0.85 0.79
C PHE A 24 -1.52 1.12 -0.69
N ASN A 25 -0.88 2.14 -1.27
CA ASN A 25 -1.21 2.66 -2.60
C ASN A 25 0.00 2.77 -3.52
N PRO A 26 0.32 1.69 -4.26
CA PRO A 26 1.24 1.75 -5.39
C PRO A 26 0.71 2.66 -6.50
N ARG A 27 1.48 3.70 -6.84
CA ARG A 27 1.25 4.64 -7.94
C ARG A 27 2.28 4.35 -9.03
N LEU A 28 1.86 3.59 -10.05
CA LEU A 28 2.71 3.03 -11.11
C LEU A 28 3.34 4.11 -12.02
N ASP A 29 2.67 5.25 -12.20
CA ASP A 29 3.19 6.36 -13.02
C ASP A 29 4.40 7.05 -12.39
N ASN A 30 4.37 7.18 -11.07
CA ASN A 30 5.41 7.87 -10.32
C ASN A 30 6.46 6.90 -9.75
N GLY A 31 6.22 5.59 -9.87
CA GLY A 31 7.10 4.57 -9.31
C GLY A 31 7.17 4.61 -7.78
N VAL A 32 6.14 5.09 -7.10
CA VAL A 32 6.09 5.19 -5.62
C VAL A 32 5.01 4.30 -5.03
N VAL A 33 5.19 3.95 -3.75
CA VAL A 33 4.17 3.28 -2.95
C VAL A 33 3.89 4.13 -1.74
N VAL A 34 2.71 4.72 -1.73
CA VAL A 34 2.27 5.55 -0.62
C VAL A 34 1.67 4.66 0.46
N ARG A 35 2.12 4.83 1.70
CA ARG A 35 1.40 4.32 2.86
C ARG A 35 0.86 5.46 3.69
N ASN A 36 -0.33 5.28 4.24
CA ASN A 36 -0.98 6.26 5.11
C ASN A 36 -2.07 5.57 5.96
N SER A 37 -2.69 6.34 6.85
CA SER A 37 -3.94 6.00 7.53
C SER A 37 -4.97 7.12 7.32
N LEU A 38 -6.25 6.74 7.31
CA LEU A 38 -7.38 7.66 7.32
C LEU A 38 -8.10 7.46 8.65
N LEU A 39 -7.90 8.39 9.59
CA LEU A 39 -8.43 8.29 10.94
C LEU A 39 -9.35 9.48 11.19
N GLY A 40 -10.60 9.23 11.59
CA GLY A 40 -11.56 10.31 11.84
C GLY A 40 -11.93 11.13 10.59
N GLY A 41 -11.68 10.59 9.39
CA GLY A 41 -11.94 11.25 8.11
C GLY A 41 -10.76 12.02 7.52
N ASP A 42 -9.64 12.11 8.23
CA ASP A 42 -8.45 12.83 7.79
C ASP A 42 -7.29 11.90 7.47
N TRP A 43 -6.59 12.21 6.37
CA TRP A 43 -5.36 11.52 5.99
C TRP A 43 -4.19 12.02 6.85
N GLY A 44 -3.38 11.09 7.35
CA GLY A 44 -2.13 11.41 8.01
C GLY A 44 -1.02 11.85 7.04
N ALA A 45 0.20 11.91 7.56
CA ALA A 45 1.39 12.13 6.73
C ALA A 45 1.68 10.89 5.87
N GLU A 46 1.96 11.10 4.57
CA GLU A 46 2.33 10.01 3.66
C GLU A 46 3.72 9.46 4.02
N GLU A 47 3.83 8.14 4.11
CA GLU A 47 5.12 7.45 4.13
C GLU A 47 5.47 6.96 2.72
N LEU A 48 6.62 7.40 2.20
CA LEU A 48 7.08 7.10 0.85
C LEU A 48 8.35 6.24 0.80
N ASP A 49 9.12 6.23 1.88
CA ASP A 49 10.42 5.58 1.93
C ASP A 49 10.30 4.07 1.81
N LEU A 50 10.92 3.50 0.78
CA LEU A 50 11.02 2.06 0.56
C LEU A 50 12.41 1.70 0.06
N PRO A 51 12.93 0.51 0.42
CA PRO A 51 14.21 0.03 -0.08
C PRO A 51 14.18 -0.30 -1.59
N TYR A 52 13.01 -0.66 -2.13
CA TYR A 52 12.77 -0.94 -3.54
C TYR A 52 11.27 -0.87 -3.87
N ASN A 53 10.92 -0.79 -5.16
CA ASN A 53 9.53 -0.86 -5.62
C ASN A 53 9.26 -2.15 -6.42
N PRO A 54 8.43 -3.08 -5.92
CA PRO A 54 8.13 -4.33 -6.61
C PRO A 54 7.05 -4.21 -7.70
N PHE A 55 6.35 -3.07 -7.81
CA PHE A 55 5.15 -2.96 -8.64
C PHE A 55 5.45 -2.36 -10.02
N GLN A 56 5.18 -3.15 -11.05
CA GLN A 56 5.34 -2.74 -12.45
C GLN A 56 4.15 -3.24 -13.28
N ARG A 57 3.83 -2.51 -14.34
CA ARG A 57 2.74 -2.88 -15.26
C ARG A 57 3.03 -4.23 -15.92
N GLY A 58 2.00 -5.06 -16.02
CA GLY A 58 2.10 -6.39 -16.65
C GLY A 58 2.90 -7.42 -15.85
N ARG A 59 3.34 -7.11 -14.62
CA ARG A 59 4.01 -8.06 -13.74
C ARG A 59 3.08 -8.53 -12.63
N TYR A 60 3.10 -9.83 -12.39
CA TYR A 60 2.52 -10.42 -11.18
C TYR A 60 3.34 -10.01 -9.96
N PHE A 61 2.69 -10.00 -8.80
CA PHE A 61 3.33 -9.79 -7.52
C PHE A 61 2.66 -10.63 -6.43
N ASP A 62 3.45 -11.09 -5.48
CA ASP A 62 3.01 -11.73 -4.25
C ASP A 62 3.24 -10.79 -3.05
N LEU A 63 2.15 -10.39 -2.40
CA LEU A 63 2.18 -9.47 -1.26
C LEU A 63 1.69 -10.16 0.03
N SER A 64 2.50 -10.07 1.09
CA SER A 64 2.11 -10.53 2.44
C SER A 64 2.08 -9.34 3.39
N ILE A 65 0.92 -9.10 4.03
CA ILE A 65 0.74 -8.07 5.06
C ILE A 65 0.49 -8.76 6.39
N ARG A 66 1.38 -8.54 7.36
CA ARG A 66 1.32 -9.18 8.69
C ARG A 66 1.07 -8.13 9.76
N CYS A 67 0.02 -8.32 10.55
CA CYS A 67 -0.26 -7.49 11.72
C CYS A 67 0.69 -7.90 12.86
N GLY A 68 1.58 -7.00 13.27
CA GLY A 68 2.39 -7.15 14.49
C GLY A 68 1.87 -6.28 15.62
N ASN A 69 2.44 -6.44 16.82
CA ASN A 69 1.98 -5.73 18.03
C ASN A 69 2.03 -4.19 17.94
N HIS A 70 2.92 -3.63 17.10
CA HIS A 70 3.13 -2.18 17.02
C HIS A 70 3.12 -1.63 15.58
N ARG A 71 3.18 -2.49 14.57
CA ARG A 71 3.27 -2.09 13.16
C ARG A 71 2.80 -3.21 12.25
N PHE A 72 2.35 -2.84 11.06
CA PHE A 72 2.24 -3.78 9.95
C PHE A 72 3.64 -4.08 9.42
N LYS A 73 3.85 -5.34 9.00
CA LYS A 73 5.04 -5.77 8.25
C LYS A 73 4.58 -6.25 6.89
N VAL A 74 5.07 -5.61 5.83
CA VAL A 74 4.73 -5.88 4.45
C VAL A 74 5.92 -6.55 3.77
N PHE A 75 5.65 -7.60 3.01
CA PHE A 75 6.64 -8.31 2.22
C PHE A 75 6.15 -8.40 0.77
N ALA A 76 7.07 -8.22 -0.18
CA ALA A 76 6.83 -8.45 -1.60
C ALA A 76 7.80 -9.52 -2.10
N GLU A 77 7.30 -10.54 -2.79
CA GLU A 77 8.09 -11.72 -3.23
C GLU A 77 8.83 -12.39 -2.06
N GLY A 78 8.20 -12.42 -0.88
CA GLY A 78 8.79 -12.94 0.36
C GLY A 78 9.88 -12.05 0.98
N GLN A 79 10.27 -10.95 0.34
CA GLN A 79 11.28 -10.01 0.84
C GLN A 79 10.64 -8.86 1.64
N PRO A 80 11.26 -8.39 2.74
CA PRO A 80 10.74 -7.28 3.54
C PRO A 80 10.65 -5.98 2.72
N LEU A 81 9.50 -5.29 2.81
CA LEU A 81 9.23 -4.04 2.12
C LEU A 81 9.12 -2.86 3.09
N CYS A 82 8.23 -2.93 4.09
CA CYS A 82 8.06 -1.93 5.15
C CYS A 82 7.48 -2.54 6.43
#